data_AF-A0A8T4BC24-F1
#
_entry.id   AF-A0A8T4BC24-F1
#
_cell.length_a   1.000
_cell.length_b   1.000
_cell.length_c   1.000
_cell.angle_alpha   90.00
_cell.angle_beta   90.00
_cell.angle_gamma   90.00
#
_symmetry.space_group_name_H-M   'P 1'
#
loop_
_entity.id
_entity.type
_entity.pdbx_description
1 polymer ?
#
loop_
_entity_poly.entity_id
_entity_poly.type
_entity_poly.pdbx_seq_one_letter_code
_entity_poly.pdbx_strand_id
1 'polypeptide(L)'
;MVEILCPHCEGEIELDDDAKGEFACPLCDGEFEWGMDEEDDELDFMVAEPLPSRDILYQYTDNPAIRITAGSIFASIMGFFAIFMAFPIILGGLFVDALEGAADTGTGFGAIIVLLGIAFLIFYVTGITFGVLMAKGRFSALIVCTVFSVIGLVGTIVGWLFSDDPDAECIKYDDSFFGQCIEYESSMGSVPIGGIIIWTLLIAMNASLIIVPQFRYQFD
;
A
#
# COMPACT_ATOMS: atom_id res chain seq x y z
N MET A 1 62.12 31.56 24.93
CA MET A 1 62.41 31.05 23.59
C MET A 1 62.11 29.56 23.60
N VAL A 2 61.31 29.10 22.64
CA VAL A 2 60.90 27.71 22.46
C VAL A 2 61.50 27.17 21.16
N GLU A 3 62.13 26.00 21.25
CA GLU A 3 62.65 25.28 20.10
C GLU A 3 61.53 24.44 19.50
N ILE A 4 61.18 24.72 18.23
CA ILE A 4 60.14 24.00 17.50
C ILE A 4 60.71 23.42 16.21
N LEU A 5 60.06 22.39 15.67
CA LEU A 5 60.39 21.85 14.36
C LEU A 5 59.49 22.51 13.32
N CYS A 6 60.09 23.07 12.27
CA CYS A 6 59.34 23.60 11.13
C CYS A 6 58.52 22.48 10.46
N PRO A 7 57.20 22.65 10.27
CA PRO A 7 56.35 21.64 9.64
C PRO A 7 56.66 21.38 8.16
N HIS A 8 57.38 22.29 7.49
CA HIS A 8 57.69 22.19 6.06
C HIS A 8 59.04 21.52 5.75
N CYS A 9 60.04 21.72 6.61
CA CYS A 9 61.41 21.26 6.33
C CYS A 9 62.03 20.48 7.49
N GLU A 10 61.28 20.22 8.56
CA GLU A 10 61.71 19.48 9.77
C GLU A 10 62.99 20.04 10.42
N GLY A 11 63.33 21.29 10.10
CA GLY A 11 64.47 22.00 10.69
C GLY A 11 64.09 22.57 12.05
N GLU A 12 65.01 22.47 13.01
CA GLU A 12 64.88 23.09 14.33
C GLU A 12 64.99 24.61 14.20
N ILE A 13 63.99 25.34 14.72
CA ILE A 13 63.90 26.80 14.73
C ILE A 13 63.51 27.30 16.12
N GLU A 14 64.01 28.48 16.49
CA GLU A 14 63.73 29.11 17.78
C GLU A 14 62.67 30.21 17.60
N LEU A 15 61.59 30.16 18.38
CA LEU A 15 60.58 31.21 18.47
C LEU A 15 60.50 31.79 19.89
N ASP A 16 59.93 32.99 20.02
CA ASP A 16 59.65 33.58 21.34
C ASP A 16 58.51 32.83 22.05
N ASP A 17 58.54 32.74 23.39
CA ASP A 17 57.56 31.94 24.17
C ASP A 17 56.12 32.47 24.05
N ASP A 18 55.97 33.76 23.73
CA ASP A 18 54.69 34.44 23.55
C ASP A 18 54.33 34.66 22.06
N ALA A 19 55.07 34.04 21.13
CA ALA A 19 54.83 34.17 19.70
C ALA A 19 53.51 33.49 19.30
N LYS A 20 52.60 34.25 18.67
CA LYS A 20 51.32 33.76 18.13
C LYS A 20 51.06 34.37 16.74
N GLY A 21 50.53 33.59 15.79
CA GLY A 21 50.18 34.01 14.42
C GLY A 21 50.97 33.29 13.32
N GLU A 22 50.94 33.85 12.11
CA GLU A 22 51.67 33.35 10.92
C GLU A 22 53.15 33.77 10.95
N PHE A 23 54.05 32.81 10.79
CA PHE A 23 55.50 32.99 10.71
C PHE A 23 56.08 32.34 9.46
N ALA A 24 57.11 32.95 8.88
CA ALA A 24 57.88 32.35 7.80
C ALA A 24 59.12 31.65 8.36
N CYS A 25 59.34 30.39 7.96
CA CYS A 25 60.51 29.63 8.37
C CYS A 25 61.78 30.21 7.70
N PRO A 26 62.83 30.60 8.46
CA PRO A 26 64.06 31.17 7.91
C PRO A 26 64.91 30.16 7.11
N LEU A 27 64.59 28.87 7.16
CA LEU A 27 65.33 27.82 6.47
C LEU A 27 64.74 27.45 5.10
N CYS A 28 63.43 27.60 4.92
CA CYS A 28 62.74 27.19 3.69
C CYS A 28 61.75 28.22 3.15
N ASP A 29 61.67 29.42 3.76
CA ASP A 29 60.72 30.49 3.46
C ASP A 29 59.24 30.04 3.46
N GLY A 30 58.94 28.91 4.12
CA GLY A 30 57.59 28.36 4.23
C GLY A 30 56.82 29.04 5.36
N GLU A 31 55.64 29.57 5.05
CA GLU A 31 54.73 30.16 6.03
C GLU A 31 54.01 29.07 6.85
N PHE A 32 53.93 29.24 8.16
CA PHE A 32 53.25 28.34 9.07
C PHE A 32 52.67 29.10 10.27
N GLU A 33 51.62 28.58 10.87
CA GLU A 33 50.94 29.20 12.01
C GLU A 33 51.42 28.58 13.32
N TRP A 34 51.63 29.42 14.34
CA TRP A 34 52.07 29.00 15.66
C TRP A 34 51.27 29.73 16.75
N GLY A 35 50.89 29.04 17.82
CA GLY A 35 50.29 29.67 19.00
C GLY A 35 48.87 30.22 18.84
N MET A 36 48.19 29.90 17.74
CA MET A 36 46.75 30.16 17.57
C MET A 36 45.95 29.21 18.47
N ASP A 37 44.95 29.74 19.16
CA ASP A 37 44.02 28.91 19.93
C ASP A 37 43.14 28.16 18.91
N GLU A 38 42.83 26.87 19.14
CA GLU A 38 42.14 25.93 18.20
C GLU A 38 40.73 26.36 17.73
N GLU A 39 40.33 27.62 17.93
CA GLU A 39 39.05 28.18 17.52
C GLU A 39 39.10 28.95 16.18
N ASP A 40 40.28 29.24 15.62
CA ASP A 40 40.44 30.08 14.41
C ASP A 40 41.17 29.41 13.23
N ASP A 41 41.33 28.07 13.22
CA ASP A 41 41.78 27.36 12.01
C ASP A 41 40.60 27.20 11.04
N GLU A 42 40.54 28.07 10.03
CA GLU A 42 39.72 27.92 8.82
C GLU A 42 40.16 26.69 7.99
N LEU A 43 39.94 25.49 8.51
CA LEU A 43 40.02 24.24 7.77
C LEU A 43 38.62 23.67 7.52
N ASP A 44 38.30 23.61 6.23
CA ASP A 44 37.16 23.03 5.51
C ASP A 44 36.82 21.58 5.92
N PHE A 45 36.38 21.41 7.16
CA PHE A 45 35.62 20.27 7.62
C PHE A 45 34.23 20.80 7.94
N MET A 46 33.21 20.37 7.17
CA MET A 46 31.81 20.67 7.44
C MET A 46 31.40 20.15 8.84
N VAL A 47 31.78 20.86 9.90
CA VAL A 47 31.10 20.80 11.19
C VAL A 47 29.85 21.63 10.99
N ALA A 48 28.74 20.91 10.88
CA ALA A 48 27.43 21.51 10.90
C ALA A 48 27.35 22.51 12.06
N GLU A 49 27.18 23.79 11.73
CA GLU A 49 26.46 24.72 12.60
C GLU A 49 25.26 23.94 13.17
N PRO A 50 24.89 24.09 14.46
CA PRO A 50 23.58 23.64 14.90
C PRO A 50 22.56 24.51 14.15
N LEU A 51 22.23 24.08 12.94
CA LEU A 51 21.24 24.67 12.07
C LEU A 51 20.03 24.90 12.96
N PRO A 52 19.48 26.13 13.02
CA PRO A 52 18.26 26.40 13.77
C PRO A 52 17.26 25.40 13.26
N SER A 53 16.90 24.41 14.10
CA SER A 53 16.31 23.12 13.71
C SER A 53 15.68 23.25 12.35
N ARG A 54 16.46 22.96 11.29
CA ARG A 54 15.88 22.94 9.97
C ARG A 54 15.03 21.69 10.05
N ASP A 55 13.77 21.89 10.46
CA ASP A 55 12.67 21.09 9.97
C ASP A 55 12.94 21.09 8.48
N ILE A 56 13.58 20.01 8.01
CA ILE A 56 13.67 19.67 6.62
C ILE A 56 12.22 19.39 6.29
N LEU A 57 11.48 20.47 6.03
CA LEU A 57 10.13 20.47 5.54
C LEU A 57 10.31 19.95 4.13
N TYR A 58 10.41 18.62 4.03
CA TYR A 58 10.54 17.89 2.79
C TYR A 58 9.29 18.26 2.02
N GLN A 59 9.44 19.26 1.15
CA GLN A 59 8.35 19.87 0.42
C GLN A 59 7.96 18.84 -0.62
N TYR A 60 7.07 17.94 -0.21
CA TYR A 60 6.66 16.89 -1.10
C TYR A 60 5.81 17.50 -2.20
N THR A 61 6.22 17.26 -3.44
CA THR A 61 5.52 17.75 -4.61
C THR A 61 4.10 17.19 -4.63
N ASP A 62 3.12 18.07 -4.52
CA ASP A 62 1.71 17.73 -4.69
C ASP A 62 1.43 17.17 -6.07
N ASN A 63 1.41 15.84 -6.18
CA ASN A 63 0.90 15.17 -7.35
C ASN A 63 -0.53 14.64 -7.07
N PRO A 64 -1.58 15.42 -7.39
CA PRO A 64 -2.96 15.02 -7.14
C PRO A 64 -3.38 13.81 -7.99
N ALA A 65 -2.59 13.42 -9.00
CA ALA A 65 -2.89 12.26 -9.83
C ALA A 65 -2.97 10.98 -9.00
N ILE A 66 -2.16 10.82 -7.97
CA ILE A 66 -2.07 9.56 -7.19
C ILE A 66 -3.38 9.25 -6.46
N ARG A 67 -3.93 10.21 -5.71
CA ARG A 67 -5.23 10.01 -5.03
C ARG A 67 -6.38 9.80 -6.02
N ILE A 68 -6.37 10.50 -7.16
CA ILE A 68 -7.42 10.42 -8.17
C ILE A 68 -7.38 9.06 -8.86
N THR A 69 -6.20 8.56 -9.25
CA THR A 69 -6.05 7.26 -9.89
C THR A 69 -6.44 6.14 -8.93
N ALA A 70 -5.97 6.18 -7.68
CA ALA A 70 -6.30 5.16 -6.70
C ALA A 70 -7.81 5.10 -6.39
N GLY A 71 -8.46 6.25 -6.17
CA GLY A 71 -9.91 6.31 -5.95
C GLY A 71 -10.73 5.85 -7.18
N SER A 72 -10.28 6.22 -8.39
CA SER A 72 -10.90 5.79 -9.66
C SER A 72 -10.79 4.29 -9.90
N ILE A 73 -9.61 3.70 -9.65
CA ILE A 73 -9.38 2.25 -9.77
C ILE A 73 -10.30 1.50 -8.80
N PHE A 74 -10.35 1.93 -7.54
CA PHE A 74 -11.20 1.32 -6.54
C PHE A 74 -12.68 1.37 -6.93
N ALA A 75 -13.17 2.56 -7.34
CA ALA A 75 -14.56 2.73 -7.77
C ALA A 75 -14.90 1.88 -9.01
N SER A 76 -13.97 1.78 -9.96
CA SER A 76 -14.15 0.96 -11.17
C SER A 76 -14.26 -0.53 -10.84
N ILE A 77 -13.42 -1.03 -9.94
CA ILE A 77 -13.46 -2.43 -9.48
C ILE A 77 -14.77 -2.72 -8.73
N MET A 78 -15.21 -1.82 -7.83
CA MET A 78 -16.49 -1.98 -7.14
C MET A 78 -17.67 -1.95 -8.12
N GLY A 79 -17.62 -1.10 -9.14
CA GLY A 79 -18.60 -1.08 -10.23
C GLY A 79 -18.62 -2.37 -11.04
N PHE A 80 -17.45 -2.94 -11.33
CA PHE A 80 -17.35 -4.24 -12.00
C PHE A 80 -18.00 -5.34 -11.17
N PHE A 81 -17.72 -5.42 -9.87
CA PHE A 81 -18.37 -6.40 -8.99
C PHE A 81 -19.89 -6.18 -8.86
N ALA A 82 -20.37 -4.94 -8.85
CA ALA A 82 -21.80 -4.67 -8.85
C ALA A 82 -22.50 -5.24 -10.10
N ILE A 83 -21.88 -5.08 -11.27
CA ILE A 83 -22.45 -5.52 -12.56
C ILE A 83 -22.31 -7.03 -12.75
N PHE A 84 -21.16 -7.62 -12.39
CA PHE A 84 -20.86 -9.02 -12.71
C PHE A 84 -21.17 -10.00 -11.59
N MET A 85 -21.32 -9.53 -10.34
CA MET A 85 -21.71 -10.38 -9.21
C MET A 85 -23.11 -10.05 -8.72
N ALA A 86 -23.35 -8.82 -8.26
CA ALA A 86 -24.63 -8.49 -7.61
C ALA A 86 -25.82 -8.54 -8.57
N PHE A 87 -25.67 -7.99 -9.78
CA PHE A 87 -26.76 -7.94 -10.75
C PHE A 87 -27.22 -9.33 -11.24
N PRO A 88 -26.33 -10.27 -11.61
CA PRO A 88 -26.73 -11.65 -11.93
C PRO A 88 -27.42 -12.38 -10.77
N ILE A 89 -26.99 -12.15 -9.52
CA ILE A 89 -27.64 -12.74 -8.34
C ILE A 89 -29.09 -12.24 -8.23
N ILE A 90 -29.32 -10.94 -8.43
CA ILE A 90 -30.68 -10.37 -8.39
C ILE A 90 -31.53 -10.95 -9.53
N LEU A 91 -31.02 -10.98 -10.76
CA LEU A 91 -31.76 -11.54 -11.90
C LEU A 91 -32.06 -13.04 -11.72
N GLY A 92 -31.09 -13.80 -11.20
CA GLY A 92 -31.26 -15.22 -10.89
C GLY A 92 -32.31 -15.43 -9.80
N GLY A 93 -32.27 -14.63 -8.73
CA GLY A 93 -33.27 -14.67 -7.66
C GLY A 93 -34.68 -14.36 -8.16
N LEU A 94 -34.83 -13.35 -9.03
CA LEU A 94 -36.12 -13.02 -9.65
C LEU A 94 -36.65 -14.15 -10.55
N PHE A 95 -35.74 -14.84 -11.26
CA PHE A 95 -36.12 -15.99 -12.08
C PHE A 95 -36.59 -17.17 -11.22
N VAL A 96 -35.88 -17.46 -10.13
CA VAL A 96 -36.28 -18.50 -9.16
C VAL A 96 -37.63 -18.15 -8.54
N ASP A 97 -37.83 -16.90 -8.13
CA ASP A 97 -39.10 -16.42 -7.55
C ASP A 97 -40.29 -16.62 -8.52
N ALA A 98 -40.07 -16.34 -9.81
CA ALA A 98 -41.08 -16.56 -10.85
C ALA A 98 -41.43 -18.05 -11.04
N LEU A 99 -40.43 -18.94 -10.97
CA LEU A 99 -40.65 -20.39 -11.06
C LEU A 99 -41.36 -20.94 -9.83
N GLU A 100 -41.00 -20.50 -8.63
CA GLU A 100 -41.67 -20.90 -7.39
C GLU A 100 -43.14 -20.47 -7.39
N GLY A 101 -43.43 -19.25 -7.88
CA GLY A 101 -44.79 -18.77 -8.06
C GLY A 101 -45.61 -19.60 -9.06
N ALA A 102 -44.97 -20.16 -10.09
CA ALA A 102 -45.62 -21.06 -11.05
C ALA A 102 -45.79 -22.50 -10.53
N ALA A 103 -44.87 -22.95 -9.68
CA ALA A 103 -44.86 -24.30 -9.11
C ALA A 103 -45.66 -24.42 -7.79
N ASP A 104 -46.16 -23.31 -7.24
CA ASP A 104 -46.92 -23.21 -5.98
C ASP A 104 -46.21 -23.89 -4.79
N THR A 105 -44.87 -23.81 -4.76
CA THR A 105 -44.05 -24.46 -3.73
C THR A 105 -44.02 -23.69 -2.42
N GLY A 106 -44.30 -22.38 -2.43
CA GLY A 106 -44.43 -21.53 -1.23
C GLY A 106 -43.15 -21.35 -0.40
N THR A 107 -41.98 -21.69 -0.95
CA THR A 107 -40.69 -21.73 -0.24
C THR A 107 -40.04 -20.35 -0.04
N GLY A 108 -40.33 -19.38 -0.92
CA GLY A 108 -39.79 -18.02 -0.83
C GLY A 108 -38.28 -17.93 -1.01
N PHE A 109 -37.66 -18.93 -1.63
CA PHE A 109 -36.21 -19.01 -1.82
C PHE A 109 -35.73 -17.94 -2.81
N GLY A 110 -36.52 -17.67 -3.85
CA GLY A 110 -36.26 -16.60 -4.81
C GLY A 110 -36.14 -15.23 -4.15
N ALA A 111 -37.08 -14.88 -3.28
CA ALA A 111 -37.06 -13.63 -2.51
C ALA A 111 -35.81 -13.50 -1.61
N ILE A 112 -35.34 -14.58 -0.98
CA ILE A 112 -34.12 -14.57 -0.16
C ILE A 112 -32.89 -14.24 -1.01
N ILE A 113 -32.76 -14.87 -2.19
CA ILE A 113 -31.66 -14.61 -3.12
C ILE A 113 -31.68 -13.16 -3.60
N VAL A 114 -32.87 -12.62 -3.91
CA VAL A 114 -33.03 -11.21 -4.30
C VAL A 114 -32.57 -10.26 -3.19
N LEU A 115 -32.97 -10.50 -1.94
CA LEU A 115 -32.55 -9.68 -0.80
C LEU A 115 -31.04 -9.72 -0.58
N LEU A 116 -30.43 -10.90 -0.72
CA LEU A 116 -28.98 -11.06 -0.65
C LEU A 116 -28.27 -10.30 -1.79
N GLY A 117 -28.80 -10.36 -3.01
CA GLY A 117 -28.30 -9.59 -4.15
C GLY A 117 -28.38 -8.07 -3.91
N ILE A 118 -29.48 -7.58 -3.34
CA ILE A 118 -29.64 -6.16 -2.97
C ILE A 118 -28.63 -5.76 -1.90
N ALA A 119 -28.37 -6.61 -0.90
CA ALA A 119 -27.37 -6.33 0.13
C ALA A 119 -25.96 -6.18 -0.47
N PHE A 120 -25.57 -7.06 -1.40
CA PHE A 120 -24.32 -6.94 -2.14
C PHE A 120 -24.27 -5.68 -3.01
N LEU A 121 -25.37 -5.33 -3.67
CA LEU A 121 -25.45 -4.10 -4.46
C LEU A 121 -25.19 -2.87 -3.58
N ILE A 122 -25.84 -2.79 -2.41
CA ILE A 122 -25.63 -1.70 -1.44
C ILE A 122 -24.16 -1.64 -1.00
N PHE A 123 -23.55 -2.80 -0.72
CA PHE A 123 -22.12 -2.88 -0.39
C PHE A 123 -21.23 -2.33 -1.52
N TYR A 124 -21.47 -2.70 -2.77
CA TYR A 124 -20.66 -2.19 -3.88
C TYR A 124 -20.92 -0.70 -4.17
N VAL A 125 -22.17 -0.24 -4.11
CA VAL A 125 -22.52 1.18 -4.30
C VAL A 125 -21.90 2.05 -3.21
N THR A 126 -21.95 1.62 -1.95
CA THR A 126 -21.26 2.33 -0.87
C THR A 126 -19.75 2.37 -1.13
N GLY A 127 -19.14 1.27 -1.57
CA GLY A 127 -17.77 1.25 -2.03
C GLY A 127 -17.45 2.27 -3.13
N ILE A 128 -18.29 2.37 -4.18
CA ILE A 128 -18.13 3.37 -5.24
C ILE A 128 -18.15 4.79 -4.67
N THR A 129 -19.10 5.10 -3.78
CA THR A 129 -19.20 6.44 -3.17
C THR A 129 -17.96 6.79 -2.35
N PHE A 130 -17.43 5.86 -1.56
CA PHE A 130 -16.21 6.06 -0.80
C PHE A 130 -14.97 6.13 -1.71
N GLY A 131 -14.91 5.37 -2.81
CA GLY A 131 -13.86 5.51 -3.83
C GLY A 131 -13.82 6.92 -4.44
N VAL A 132 -14.97 7.51 -4.73
CA VAL A 132 -15.05 8.90 -5.21
C VAL A 132 -14.66 9.90 -4.11
N LEU A 133 -15.02 9.67 -2.85
CA LEU A 133 -14.60 10.51 -1.72
C LEU A 133 -13.10 10.42 -1.47
N MET A 134 -12.50 9.26 -1.69
CA MET A 134 -11.06 9.05 -1.66
C MET A 134 -10.36 9.85 -2.76
N ALA A 135 -10.90 9.87 -3.99
CA ALA A 135 -10.38 10.71 -5.07
C ALA A 135 -10.45 12.22 -4.76
N LYS A 136 -11.41 12.64 -3.93
CA LYS A 136 -11.55 14.01 -3.42
C LYS A 136 -10.55 14.36 -2.30
N GLY A 137 -9.75 13.41 -1.84
CA GLY A 137 -8.73 13.65 -0.81
C GLY A 137 -9.25 13.55 0.62
N ARG A 138 -10.38 12.88 0.89
CA ARG A 138 -10.81 12.65 2.29
C ARG A 138 -10.07 11.47 2.89
N PHE A 139 -9.27 11.69 3.94
CA PHE A 139 -8.51 10.61 4.59
C PHE A 139 -9.42 9.53 5.19
N SER A 140 -10.57 9.92 5.73
CA SER A 140 -11.57 8.98 6.24
C SER A 140 -12.05 7.98 5.17
N ALA A 141 -12.12 8.41 3.91
CA ALA A 141 -12.57 7.55 2.82
C ALA A 141 -11.50 6.49 2.47
N LEU A 142 -10.21 6.83 2.54
CA LEU A 142 -9.11 5.88 2.33
C LEU A 142 -9.17 4.72 3.35
N ILE A 143 -9.40 5.04 4.62
CA ILE A 143 -9.56 4.04 5.68
C ILE A 143 -10.75 3.13 5.37
N VAL A 144 -11.89 3.72 5.03
CA VAL A 144 -13.10 2.95 4.70
C VAL A 144 -12.87 2.05 3.49
N CYS A 145 -12.28 2.54 2.40
CA CYS A 145 -11.93 1.73 1.23
C CYS A 145 -11.02 0.55 1.60
N THR A 146 -10.05 0.76 2.49
CA THR A 146 -9.18 -0.32 2.99
C THR A 146 -9.98 -1.39 3.73
N VAL A 147 -10.89 -0.99 4.62
CA VAL A 147 -11.76 -1.91 5.35
C VAL A 147 -12.66 -2.69 4.39
N PHE A 148 -13.25 -2.02 3.40
CA PHE A 148 -14.06 -2.68 2.37
C PHE A 148 -13.25 -3.71 1.57
N SER A 149 -11.99 -3.40 1.22
CA SER A 149 -11.13 -4.38 0.54
C SER A 149 -10.81 -5.60 1.41
N VAL A 150 -10.57 -5.40 2.70
CA VAL A 150 -10.35 -6.51 3.64
C VAL A 150 -11.60 -7.36 3.79
N ILE A 151 -12.78 -6.73 3.95
CA ILE A 151 -14.06 -7.45 4.01
C ILE A 151 -14.29 -8.23 2.71
N GLY A 152 -14.00 -7.64 1.54
CA GLY A 152 -14.10 -8.32 0.26
C GLY A 152 -13.17 -9.52 0.13
N LEU A 153 -11.91 -9.40 0.60
CA LEU A 153 -10.96 -10.51 0.64
C LEU A 153 -11.46 -11.64 1.54
N VAL A 154 -11.87 -11.31 2.77
CA VAL A 154 -12.40 -12.29 3.73
C VAL A 154 -13.65 -12.95 3.16
N GLY A 155 -14.58 -12.19 2.58
CA GLY A 155 -15.77 -12.72 1.94
C GLY A 155 -15.46 -13.67 0.78
N THR A 156 -14.40 -13.39 0.00
CA THR A 156 -13.94 -14.28 -1.07
C THR A 156 -13.39 -15.61 -0.51
N ILE A 157 -12.60 -15.54 0.57
CA ILE A 157 -12.03 -16.72 1.23
C ILE A 157 -13.12 -17.55 1.91
N VAL A 158 -14.04 -16.90 2.61
CA VAL A 158 -15.18 -17.53 3.28
C VAL A 158 -16.09 -18.18 2.24
N GLY A 159 -16.46 -17.46 1.18
CA GLY A 159 -17.28 -18.01 0.11
C GLY A 159 -16.66 -19.25 -0.53
N TRP A 160 -15.33 -19.26 -0.71
CA TRP A 160 -14.61 -20.44 -1.16
C TRP A 160 -14.61 -21.58 -0.13
N LEU A 161 -14.33 -21.28 1.14
CA LEU A 161 -14.29 -22.29 2.21
C LEU A 161 -15.64 -22.99 2.41
N PHE A 162 -16.75 -22.30 2.14
CA PHE A 162 -18.11 -22.83 2.25
C PHE A 162 -18.71 -23.24 0.90
N SER A 163 -17.90 -23.30 -0.16
CA SER A 163 -18.35 -23.76 -1.49
C SER A 163 -18.25 -25.27 -1.70
N ASP A 164 -17.83 -26.03 -0.67
CA ASP A 164 -17.77 -27.49 -0.75
C ASP A 164 -19.18 -28.08 -0.86
N ASP A 165 -19.46 -28.69 -2.01
CA ASP A 165 -20.54 -29.66 -2.21
C ASP A 165 -20.12 -30.98 -1.53
N PRO A 166 -20.74 -31.40 -0.41
CA PRO A 166 -20.53 -32.73 0.14
C PRO A 166 -21.11 -33.84 -0.76
N ASP A 167 -21.97 -33.45 -1.72
CA ASP A 167 -22.81 -34.33 -2.52
C ASP A 167 -22.50 -34.22 -4.03
N ALA A 168 -21.23 -34.07 -4.42
CA ALA A 168 -20.82 -34.32 -5.81
C ALA A 168 -20.99 -35.81 -6.14
N GLU A 169 -22.26 -36.24 -6.22
CA GLU A 169 -22.67 -37.62 -6.44
C GLU A 169 -22.31 -38.01 -7.88
N CYS A 170 -21.56 -39.11 -7.98
CA CYS A 170 -21.28 -39.81 -9.22
C CYS A 170 -22.56 -39.99 -10.06
N ILE A 171 -22.64 -39.33 -11.21
CA ILE A 171 -23.63 -39.68 -12.23
C ILE A 171 -23.18 -41.02 -12.83
N LYS A 172 -23.79 -42.14 -12.39
CA LYS A 172 -23.66 -43.43 -13.07
C LYS A 172 -24.34 -43.32 -14.43
N TYR A 173 -23.55 -43.28 -15.50
CA TYR A 173 -24.03 -43.64 -16.84
C TYR A 173 -24.10 -45.17 -16.92
N ASP A 174 -25.32 -45.69 -16.91
CA ASP A 174 -25.61 -47.13 -16.79
C ASP A 174 -25.48 -47.89 -18.13
N ASP A 175 -24.45 -47.61 -18.94
CA ASP A 175 -24.37 -48.18 -20.30
C ASP A 175 -22.97 -48.63 -20.76
N SER A 176 -22.02 -48.90 -19.87
CA SER A 176 -20.73 -49.47 -20.30
C SER A 176 -20.14 -50.49 -19.32
N PHE A 177 -19.91 -51.68 -19.87
CA PHE A 177 -19.38 -52.92 -19.29
C PHE A 177 -18.04 -52.80 -18.52
N PHE A 178 -17.40 -51.63 -18.54
CA PHE A 178 -16.28 -51.28 -17.66
C PHE A 178 -16.65 -50.01 -16.90
N GLY A 179 -17.25 -50.18 -15.72
CA GLY A 179 -17.54 -49.08 -14.80
C GLY A 179 -16.24 -48.46 -14.30
N GLN A 180 -15.68 -47.50 -15.04
CA GLN A 180 -14.66 -46.60 -14.53
C GLN A 180 -15.37 -45.41 -13.91
N CYS A 181 -15.24 -45.27 -12.59
CA CYS A 181 -15.50 -44.02 -11.92
C CYS A 181 -14.43 -43.04 -12.42
N ILE A 182 -14.84 -42.04 -13.21
CA ILE A 182 -14.00 -40.87 -13.38
C ILE A 182 -14.23 -40.07 -12.11
N GLU A 183 -13.36 -40.25 -11.12
CA GLU A 183 -13.25 -39.30 -10.02
C GLU A 183 -12.99 -37.94 -10.69
N TYR A 184 -14.01 -37.08 -10.74
CA TYR A 184 -13.72 -35.66 -10.70
C TYR A 184 -13.10 -35.47 -9.33
N GLU A 185 -11.78 -35.33 -9.32
CA GLU A 185 -10.97 -34.95 -8.17
C GLU A 185 -11.83 -34.04 -7.29
N SER A 186 -12.00 -34.43 -6.03
CA SER A 186 -12.69 -33.68 -5.00
C SER A 186 -12.05 -32.31 -4.89
N SER A 187 -12.45 -31.42 -5.78
CA SER A 187 -11.81 -30.14 -6.00
C SER A 187 -12.65 -29.19 -5.17
N MET A 188 -12.16 -28.88 -3.96
CA MET A 188 -12.43 -27.57 -3.35
C MET A 188 -12.54 -26.59 -4.51
N GLY A 189 -13.74 -26.04 -4.75
CA GLY A 189 -14.05 -25.35 -6.01
C GLY A 189 -12.88 -24.47 -6.42
N SER A 190 -12.47 -24.55 -7.69
CA SER A 190 -11.22 -23.93 -8.18
C SER A 190 -10.96 -22.59 -7.49
N VAL A 191 -9.84 -22.48 -6.77
CA VAL A 191 -9.53 -21.34 -5.91
C VAL A 191 -9.85 -20.04 -6.64
N PRO A 192 -10.58 -19.07 -6.04
CA PRO A 192 -10.95 -17.82 -6.69
C PRO A 192 -9.75 -16.87 -6.81
N ILE A 193 -8.74 -17.29 -7.59
CA ILE A 193 -7.45 -16.63 -7.75
C ILE A 193 -7.65 -15.18 -8.20
N GLY A 194 -8.56 -14.94 -9.15
CA GLY A 194 -8.85 -13.60 -9.63
C GLY A 194 -9.36 -12.67 -8.52
N GLY A 195 -10.28 -13.14 -7.68
CA GLY A 195 -10.80 -12.37 -6.55
C GLY A 195 -9.72 -12.07 -5.52
N ILE A 196 -8.93 -13.09 -5.14
CA ILE A 196 -7.83 -12.94 -4.18
C ILE A 196 -6.80 -11.92 -4.68
N ILE A 197 -6.38 -12.01 -5.95
CA ILE A 197 -5.41 -11.07 -6.53
C ILE A 197 -5.98 -9.65 -6.53
N ILE A 198 -7.23 -9.45 -6.98
CA ILE A 198 -7.83 -8.12 -7.03
C ILE A 198 -7.90 -7.49 -5.64
N TRP A 199 -8.40 -8.23 -4.64
CA TRP A 199 -8.52 -7.69 -3.29
C TRP A 199 -7.17 -7.44 -2.62
N THR A 200 -6.20 -8.33 -2.80
CA THR A 200 -4.85 -8.14 -2.24
C THR A 200 -4.14 -6.93 -2.87
N LEU A 201 -4.27 -6.71 -4.18
CA LEU A 201 -3.74 -5.52 -4.85
C LEU A 201 -4.42 -4.23 -4.37
N LEU A 202 -5.74 -4.24 -4.16
CA LEU A 202 -6.46 -3.10 -3.61
C LEU A 202 -6.01 -2.78 -2.18
N ILE A 203 -5.83 -3.80 -1.34
CA ILE A 203 -5.30 -3.63 0.02
C ILE A 203 -3.88 -3.06 -0.04
N ALA A 204 -3.01 -3.61 -0.88
CA ALA A 204 -1.63 -3.14 -1.02
C ALA A 204 -1.57 -1.68 -1.49
N MET A 205 -2.37 -1.32 -2.49
CA MET A 205 -2.52 0.05 -2.96
C MET A 205 -2.96 0.98 -1.82
N ASN A 206 -4.07 0.67 -1.15
CA ASN A 206 -4.60 1.53 -0.09
C ASN A 206 -3.65 1.62 1.12
N ALA A 207 -3.03 0.50 1.52
CA ALA A 207 -2.05 0.47 2.60
C ALA A 207 -0.81 1.31 2.28
N SER A 208 -0.33 1.29 1.04
CA SER A 208 0.79 2.13 0.61
C SER A 208 0.47 3.63 0.76
N LEU A 209 -0.77 4.04 0.47
CA LEU A 209 -1.22 5.43 0.63
C LEU A 209 -1.37 5.85 2.10
N ILE A 210 -1.63 4.89 3.00
CA ILE A 210 -1.75 5.13 4.44
C ILE A 210 -0.36 5.22 5.11
N ILE A 211 0.55 4.30 4.76
CA ILE A 211 1.82 4.10 5.47
C ILE A 211 2.85 5.13 5.02
N VAL A 212 2.91 5.44 3.72
CA VAL A 212 3.90 6.37 3.18
C VAL A 212 3.49 7.80 3.57
N PRO A 213 4.26 8.52 4.41
CA PRO A 213 3.90 9.87 4.87
C PRO A 213 3.71 10.82 3.69
N GLN A 214 4.54 10.59 2.67
CA GLN A 214 4.55 11.21 1.37
C GLN A 214 3.28 11.03 0.55
N PHE A 215 2.40 10.07 0.81
CA PHE A 215 1.11 9.99 0.12
C PHE A 215 -0.03 10.39 1.04
N ARG A 216 0.13 10.14 2.34
CA ARG A 216 -0.84 10.45 3.38
C ARG A 216 -1.16 11.94 3.46
N TYR A 217 -0.18 12.81 3.28
CA TYR A 217 -0.36 14.26 3.33
C TYR A 217 -1.24 14.82 2.18
N GLN A 218 -1.53 14.03 1.13
CA GLN A 218 -2.47 14.40 0.05
C GLN A 218 -3.95 14.32 0.45
N PHE A 219 -4.20 13.78 1.64
CA PHE A 219 -5.52 13.57 2.20
C PHE A 219 -5.71 14.45 3.43
N ASP A 220 -6.81 15.20 3.44
CA ASP A 220 -7.27 16.00 4.57
C ASP A 220 -8.03 15.14 5.60
#